data_AF-B9NT59-F1
#
_entry.id   AF-B9NT59-F1
#
_cell.length_a   1.000
_cell.length_b   1.000
_cell.length_c   1.000
_cell.angle_alpha   90.00
_cell.angle_beta   90.00
_cell.angle_gamma   90.00
#
_symmetry.space_group_name_H-M   'P 1'
#
loop_
_entity.id
_entity.type
_entity.pdbx_description
1 polymer ?
#
loop_
_entity_poly.entity_id
_entity_poly.type
_entity_poly.pdbx_seq_one_letter_code
_entity_poly.pdbx_strand_id
1 'polypeptide(L)' 'MGLLRGVGEPFGETGVFLGTDERFGMLIRDGADTHLRPLTDLLETAE' A
#
# COMPACT_ATOMS: atom_id res chain seq x y z
N MET A 1 1.34 13.42 -13.33
CA MET A 1 0.79 14.00 -12.09
C MET A 1 -0.29 13.07 -11.59
N GLY A 2 -0.01 12.30 -10.53
CA GLY A 2 -0.98 11.45 -9.83
C GLY A 2 -1.01 11.86 -8.36
N LEU A 3 -2.17 11.73 -7.71
CA LEU A 3 -2.36 12.11 -6.30
C LEU A 3 -1.64 11.14 -5.34
N LEU A 4 -1.42 9.90 -5.80
CA LEU A 4 -0.69 8.87 -5.08
C LEU A 4 0.71 8.76 -5.68
N ARG A 5 1.73 9.00 -4.85
CA ARG A 5 3.13 8.78 -5.22
C ARG A 5 3.48 7.30 -5.05
N GLY A 6 4.27 6.76 -5.97
CA GLY A 6 4.80 5.40 -5.87
C GLY A 6 3.88 4.30 -6.40
N VAL A 7 2.73 4.62 -7.00
CA VAL A 7 1.85 3.60 -7.60
C VAL A 7 2.59 2.88 -8.74
N GLY A 8 2.59 1.56 -8.68
CA GLY A 8 3.34 0.68 -9.57
C GLY A 8 4.77 0.40 -9.12
N GLU A 9 5.25 1.03 -8.05
CA GLU A 9 6.59 0.78 -7.50
C GLU A 9 6.58 -0.44 -6.56
N PRO A 10 7.73 -1.13 -6.43
CA PRO A 10 7.89 -2.21 -5.46
C PRO A 10 7.61 -1.73 -4.03
N PHE A 11 6.99 -2.60 -3.24
CA PHE A 11 6.68 -2.38 -1.84
C PHE A 11 7.05 -3.63 -1.03
N GLY A 12 8.01 -3.50 -0.11
CA GLY A 12 8.58 -4.66 0.60
C GLY A 12 9.44 -5.53 -0.34
N GLU A 13 9.54 -6.82 -0.03
CA GLU A 13 10.40 -7.75 -0.78
C GLU A 13 9.74 -8.27 -2.07
N THR A 14 8.42 -8.46 -2.07
CA THR A 14 7.67 -9.13 -3.16
C THR A 14 6.46 -8.33 -3.66
N GLY A 15 6.08 -7.25 -2.96
CA GLY A 15 4.86 -6.52 -3.23
C GLY A 15 4.99 -5.43 -4.29
N VAL A 16 3.87 -5.02 -4.87
CA VAL A 16 3.74 -3.81 -5.70
C VAL A 16 2.61 -2.94 -5.15
N PHE A 17 2.88 -1.65 -4.95
CA PHE A 17 1.86 -0.71 -4.49
C PHE A 17 0.89 -0.36 -5.63
N LEU A 18 -0.37 -0.75 -5.50
CA LEU A 18 -1.39 -0.52 -6.54
C LEU A 18 -2.16 0.78 -6.36
N GLY A 19 -2.10 1.38 -5.17
CA GLY A 19 -2.88 2.56 -4.81
C GLY A 19 -3.65 2.35 -3.52
N THR A 20 -4.77 3.05 -3.37
CA THR A 20 -5.54 3.06 -2.12
C THR A 20 -7.03 2.84 -2.35
N ASP A 21 -7.73 2.37 -1.32
CA ASP A 21 -9.19 2.26 -1.31
C ASP A 21 -9.89 3.52 -0.76
N GLU A 22 -11.22 3.46 -0.62
CA GLU A 22 -12.03 4.58 -0.11
C GLU A 22 -11.75 4.94 1.36
N ARG A 23 -11.13 4.04 2.14
CA ARG A 23 -10.77 4.25 3.54
C ARG A 23 -9.31 4.62 3.72
N PHE A 24 -8.62 4.93 2.62
CA PHE A 24 -7.18 5.19 2.60
C PHE A 24 -6.35 4.00 3.10
N GLY A 25 -6.77 2.76 2.85
CA GLY A 25 -5.92 1.58 3.01
C GLY A 25 -5.03 1.38 1.78
N MET A 26 -3.78 0.96 1.97
CA MET A 26 -2.86 0.63 0.88
C MET A 26 -3.20 -0.74 0.27
N LEU A 27 -3.24 -0.81 -1.04
CA LEU A 27 -3.41 -2.05 -1.80
C LEU A 27 -2.05 -2.52 -2.30
N ILE A 28 -1.59 -3.67 -1.81
CA ILE A 28 -0.32 -4.29 -2.19
C ILE A 28 -0.59 -5.61 -2.91
N ARG A 29 -0.11 -5.77 -4.14
CA ARG A 29 -0.18 -7.05 -4.85
C ARG A 29 1.09 -7.85 -4.59
N ASP A 30 0.91 -9.10 -4.16
CA ASP A 30 1.98 -10.09 -4.04
C ASP A 30 1.55 -11.36 -4.78
N GLY A 31 2.24 -11.71 -5.86
CA GLY A 31 1.84 -12.80 -6.74
C GLY A 31 0.41 -12.67 -7.27
N ALA A 32 -0.46 -13.63 -6.93
CA ALA A 32 -1.87 -13.64 -7.31
C ALA A 32 -2.79 -12.93 -6.29
N ASP A 33 -2.27 -12.59 -5.11
CA ASP A 33 -3.03 -12.05 -4.01
C ASP A 33 -2.93 -10.53 -3.96
N THR A 34 -3.92 -9.90 -3.33
CA THR A 34 -3.91 -8.45 -3.04
C THR A 34 -4.22 -8.25 -1.57
N HIS A 35 -3.27 -7.67 -0.86
CA HIS A 35 -3.34 -7.37 0.56
C HIS A 35 -3.79 -5.93 0.78
N LEU A 36 -4.76 -5.75 1.68
CA LEU A 36 -5.15 -4.43 2.18
C LEU A 36 -4.40 -4.14 3.48
N ARG A 37 -3.67 -3.05 3.50
CA ARG A 37 -2.86 -2.56 4.63
C ARG A 37 -3.43 -1.22 5.08
N PRO A 38 -4.17 -1.13 6.20
CA PRO A 38 -4.61 0.15 6.74
C PRO A 38 -3.42 1.11 6.95
N LEU A 39 -3.55 2.38 6.57
CA LEU A 39 -2.50 3.38 6.83
C LEU A 39 -2.35 3.71 8.32
N THR A 40 -3.36 3.40 9.13
CA THR A 40 -3.30 3.52 10.60
C THR A 40 -2.26 2.60 11.22
N ASP A 41 -2.02 1.43 10.62
CA ASP A 41 -1.01 0.47 11.10
C ASP A 41 0.41 1.04 11.07
N LEU A 42 0.66 2.06 10.23
CA LEU A 42 1.96 2.75 10.17
C LEU A 42 2.13 3.80 11.27
N LEU A 43 1.03 4.33 11.81
CA LEU A 43 1.04 5.32 12.88
C LEU A 43 1.21 4.68 14.26
N GLU A 44 0.83 3.41 14.43
CA GLU A 44 0.97 2.68 15.70
C GLU A 44 2.43 2.35 16.05
N THR A 45 3.37 2.48 15.12
CA THR A 45 4.82 2.27 15.34
C THR A 45 5.64 3.55 15.53
N ALA A 46 4.99 4.72 15.53
CA ALA A 46 5.66 6.00 15.79
C ALA A 46 5.58 6.34 17.29
N GLU A 47 6.40 5.66 18.10
CA GLU A 47 6.81 6.15 19.43
C GLU A 47 8.10 6.98 19.33
#